data_AF-A0A4S2H327-F1
#
_entry.id   AF-A0A4S2H327-F1
#
_cell.length_a   1.000
_cell.length_b   1.000
_cell.length_c   1.000
_cell.angle_alpha   90.00
_cell.angle_beta   90.00
_cell.angle_gamma   90.00
#
_symmetry.space_group_name_H-M   'P 1'
#
loop_
_entity.id
_entity.type
_entity.pdbx_description
1 polymer ?
#
loop_
_entity_poly.entity_id
_entity_poly.type
_entity_poly.pdbx_seq_one_letter_code
_entity_poly.pdbx_strand_id
1 'polypeptide(L)'
;MNASHAERTLTVLRPALVASLLLSPSALAQSETQHHRDSGAIVLYEHVNYEGRSVRIDGEAPDLRWIDFNDLTSSMRVEGGRWEVCLEPDYRGSCHVLDEDLPNMSEWAFNDRITSVRPVSFRGPDREAGITLYSGFDYSGRALTVIDPVDNLSRMSFNDTARSIELHAGVWTVCVDDDYRGGCRTIDRSVSDLRRFRLDQRITSVRPGRLDEPAPPPQRPPHHQPGYPGTGGLEGGVAGPNTVFFAVPEVNGYPLAACLFESGYRCGQEAADAACAEAGLRRAIHFSTEHAGGQPLWYLADARPARGRDGLTDLLCAQ
;
A
#
# COMPACT_ATOMS: atom_id res chain seq x y z
N MET A 1 -17.79 58.61 -69.69
CA MET A 1 -18.46 57.35 -69.34
C MET A 1 -17.50 56.21 -69.68
N ASN A 2 -17.24 55.34 -68.71
CA ASN A 2 -16.22 54.28 -68.70
C ASN A 2 -16.29 53.30 -69.88
N ALA A 3 -15.13 52.81 -70.34
CA ALA A 3 -14.76 51.40 -70.20
C ALA A 3 -13.35 51.09 -70.74
N SER A 4 -12.62 50.31 -69.94
CA SER A 4 -11.69 49.23 -70.32
C SER A 4 -10.49 49.53 -71.22
N HIS A 5 -9.27 49.33 -70.71
CA HIS A 5 -8.37 48.29 -71.23
C HIS A 5 -7.24 47.97 -70.24
N ALA A 6 -6.95 46.68 -70.16
CA ALA A 6 -6.03 46.03 -69.23
C ALA A 6 -4.55 46.23 -69.58
N GLU A 7 -3.69 46.33 -68.57
CA GLU A 7 -2.25 46.06 -68.72
C GLU A 7 -1.73 45.13 -67.62
N ARG A 8 -0.90 44.20 -68.08
CA ARG A 8 -0.26 43.07 -67.37
C ARG A 8 0.82 43.57 -66.43
N THR A 9 1.00 42.94 -65.28
CA THR A 9 2.19 43.15 -64.45
C THR A 9 2.74 41.83 -63.91
N LEU A 10 4.05 41.64 -64.10
CA LEU A 10 4.83 40.43 -63.86
C LEU A 10 4.92 40.07 -62.36
N THR A 11 4.93 38.77 -62.09
CA THR A 11 5.23 38.16 -60.79
C THR A 11 6.74 38.16 -60.54
N VAL A 12 7.21 38.82 -59.48
CA VAL A 12 8.60 38.77 -59.01
C VAL A 12 8.71 37.72 -57.89
N LEU A 13 9.56 36.71 -58.07
CA LEU A 13 9.89 35.73 -57.04
C LEU A 13 10.71 36.37 -55.90
N ARG A 14 10.34 36.08 -54.65
CA ARG A 14 11.10 36.48 -53.43
C ARG A 14 12.26 35.51 -53.16
N PRO A 15 13.43 35.99 -52.68
CA PRO A 15 14.52 35.12 -52.26
C PRO A 15 14.22 34.50 -50.89
N ALA A 16 14.64 33.24 -50.71
CA ALA A 16 14.53 32.50 -49.46
C ALA A 16 15.54 33.02 -48.42
N LEU A 17 15.06 33.31 -47.21
CA LEU A 17 15.89 33.58 -46.03
C LEU A 17 16.42 32.26 -45.47
N VAL A 18 17.75 32.11 -45.41
CA VAL A 18 18.42 31.04 -44.67
C VAL A 18 18.46 31.46 -43.20
N ALA A 19 17.68 30.79 -42.35
CA ALA A 19 17.70 31.02 -40.91
C ALA A 19 18.82 30.18 -40.27
N SER A 20 19.86 30.85 -39.78
CA SER A 20 20.92 30.24 -38.96
C SER A 20 20.37 29.90 -37.58
N LEU A 21 20.12 28.61 -37.31
CA LEU A 21 19.76 28.10 -35.99
C LEU A 21 21.01 28.05 -35.10
N LEU A 22 21.22 29.10 -34.31
CA LEU A 22 22.05 29.02 -33.12
C LEU A 22 21.21 28.27 -32.06
N LEU A 23 21.56 27.01 -31.77
CA LEU A 23 21.02 26.35 -30.59
C LEU A 23 21.63 27.00 -29.35
N SER A 24 20.82 27.78 -28.64
CA SER A 24 21.16 28.31 -27.32
C SER A 24 21.48 27.14 -26.37
N PRO A 25 22.61 27.17 -25.62
CA PRO A 25 22.96 26.11 -24.67
C PRO A 25 22.02 26.01 -23.44
N SER A 26 20.91 26.76 -23.42
CA SER A 26 20.03 26.93 -22.26
C SER A 26 18.92 25.88 -22.12
N ALA A 27 18.74 24.98 -23.09
CA ALA A 27 17.62 24.03 -23.06
C ALA A 27 17.78 22.91 -22.00
N LEU A 28 19.01 22.53 -21.65
CA LEU A 28 19.25 21.47 -20.66
C LEU A 28 19.12 21.98 -19.21
N ALA A 29 19.37 23.25 -18.93
CA ALA A 29 19.18 23.84 -17.60
C ALA A 29 17.71 24.17 -17.27
N GLN A 30 16.85 24.24 -18.29
CA GLN A 30 15.43 24.58 -18.10
C GLN A 30 14.60 23.39 -17.61
N SER A 31 15.03 22.15 -17.84
CA SER A 31 14.30 20.96 -17.40
C SER A 31 14.35 20.77 -15.87
N GLU A 32 15.49 21.00 -15.23
CA GLU A 32 15.64 20.82 -13.77
C GLU A 32 14.90 21.91 -12.99
N THR A 33 15.03 23.17 -13.42
CA THR A 33 14.35 24.32 -12.77
C THR A 33 12.83 24.31 -12.94
N GLN A 34 12.32 23.63 -13.96
CA GLN A 34 10.89 23.56 -14.23
C GLN A 34 10.22 22.42 -13.45
N HIS A 35 10.93 21.31 -13.20
CA HIS A 35 10.44 20.26 -12.30
C HIS A 35 10.31 20.76 -10.85
N HIS A 36 11.26 21.58 -10.39
CA HIS A 36 11.29 22.18 -9.05
C HIS A 36 10.06 23.07 -8.75
N ARG A 37 9.51 23.75 -9.76
CA ARG A 37 8.34 24.64 -9.57
C ARG A 37 7.00 23.92 -9.52
N ASP A 38 6.91 22.72 -10.09
CA ASP A 38 5.69 21.92 -10.08
C ASP A 38 5.51 21.13 -8.77
N SER A 39 6.57 21.01 -7.96
CA SER A 39 6.59 20.28 -6.69
C SER A 39 6.02 21.05 -5.49
N GLY A 40 5.76 22.35 -5.63
CA GLY A 40 5.35 23.22 -4.53
C GLY A 40 6.48 23.51 -3.53
N ALA A 41 6.13 23.81 -2.28
CA ALA A 41 7.09 24.13 -1.21
C ALA A 41 6.57 23.66 0.14
N ILE A 42 7.47 23.41 1.09
CA ILE A 42 7.15 23.16 2.49
C ILE A 42 7.73 24.27 3.37
N VAL A 43 6.99 24.66 4.40
CA VAL A 43 7.46 25.60 5.43
C VAL A 43 7.48 24.89 6.76
N LEU A 44 8.66 24.80 7.37
CA LEU A 44 8.87 24.19 8.69
C LEU A 44 8.91 25.28 9.76
N TYR A 45 8.27 25.05 10.91
CA TYR A 45 8.19 26.00 12.02
C TYR A 45 8.69 25.38 13.32
N GLU A 46 9.43 26.18 14.08
CA GLU A 46 10.08 25.76 15.34
C GLU A 46 9.06 25.46 16.46
N HIS A 47 7.88 26.07 16.41
CA HIS A 47 6.84 25.87 17.42
C HIS A 47 5.54 25.41 16.77
N VAL A 48 4.63 24.93 17.60
CA VAL A 48 3.25 24.62 17.19
C VAL A 48 2.53 25.88 16.68
N ASN A 49 1.43 25.69 15.96
CA ASN A 49 0.57 26.71 15.37
C ASN A 49 1.28 27.67 14.40
N TYR A 50 2.35 27.19 13.74
CA TYR A 50 3.13 27.94 12.74
C TYR A 50 3.86 29.16 13.34
N GLU A 51 4.34 29.01 14.57
CA GLU A 51 5.04 30.05 15.32
C GLU A 51 6.56 29.79 15.42
N GLY A 52 7.30 30.77 15.93
CA GLY A 52 8.75 30.69 16.11
C GLY A 52 9.54 30.95 14.82
N ARG A 53 10.78 30.47 14.78
CA ARG A 53 11.61 30.52 13.57
C ARG A 53 11.00 29.61 12.50
N SER A 54 11.15 29.98 11.24
CA SER A 54 10.68 29.16 10.12
C SER A 54 11.68 29.14 8.97
N VAL A 55 11.62 28.06 8.18
CA VAL A 55 12.35 27.94 6.93
C VAL A 55 11.42 27.45 5.83
N ARG A 56 11.46 28.11 4.68
CA ARG A 56 10.77 27.69 3.46
C ARG A 56 11.73 26.91 2.59
N ILE A 57 11.31 25.74 2.14
CA ILE A 57 12.07 24.83 1.29
C ILE A 57 11.23 24.55 0.05
N ASP A 58 11.73 24.91 -1.13
CA ASP A 58 11.05 24.69 -2.41
C ASP A 58 11.71 23.61 -3.28
N GLY A 59 12.73 22.94 -2.74
CA GLY A 59 13.42 21.80 -3.35
C GLY A 59 13.84 20.76 -2.35
N GLU A 60 14.92 20.05 -2.63
CA GLU A 60 15.44 19.09 -1.68
C GLU A 60 16.38 19.73 -0.64
N ALA A 61 16.30 19.25 0.59
CA ALA A 61 17.21 19.55 1.69
C ALA A 61 17.65 18.23 2.34
N PRO A 62 18.75 17.63 1.87
CA PRO A 62 19.22 16.33 2.37
C PRO A 62 19.76 16.39 3.80
N ASP A 63 20.01 17.59 4.35
CA ASP A 63 20.44 17.78 5.73
C ASP A 63 20.06 19.18 6.24
N LEU A 64 19.11 19.25 7.17
CA LEU A 64 18.63 20.50 7.77
C LEU A 64 19.67 21.18 8.66
N ARG A 65 20.78 20.51 9.00
CA ARG A 65 21.92 21.14 9.69
C ARG A 65 22.59 22.20 8.83
N TRP A 66 22.49 22.10 7.51
CA TRP A 66 23.09 23.09 6.60
C TRP A 66 22.36 24.44 6.61
N ILE A 67 21.14 24.47 7.15
CA ILE A 67 20.30 25.66 7.28
C ILE A 67 19.92 25.95 8.74
N ASP A 68 20.66 25.39 9.71
CA ASP A 68 20.49 25.58 11.15
C ASP A 68 19.05 25.31 11.66
N PHE A 69 18.35 24.34 11.06
CA PHE A 69 16.95 23.99 11.37
C PHE A 69 16.73 22.51 11.74
N ASN A 70 17.81 21.76 11.99
CA ASN A 70 17.75 20.35 12.33
C ASN A 70 17.04 20.10 13.68
N ASP A 71 16.13 19.13 13.73
CA ASP A 71 15.48 18.66 14.96
C ASP A 71 14.68 19.76 15.70
N LEU A 72 14.12 20.72 14.96
CA LEU A 72 13.36 21.84 15.54
C LEU A 72 11.91 21.90 15.11
N THR A 73 11.49 21.07 14.15
CA THR A 73 10.16 21.22 13.55
C THR A 73 9.06 20.70 14.47
N SER A 74 8.15 21.58 14.86
CA SER A 74 6.96 21.30 15.70
C SER A 74 5.63 21.59 14.99
N SER A 75 5.65 22.33 13.88
CA SER A 75 4.52 22.45 12.94
C SER A 75 5.01 22.74 11.52
N MET A 76 4.16 22.50 10.52
CA MET A 76 4.55 22.71 9.12
C MET A 76 3.38 23.01 8.20
N ARG A 77 3.66 23.73 7.10
CA ARG A 77 2.70 24.00 6.03
C ARG A 77 3.19 23.47 4.70
N VAL A 78 2.28 22.88 3.93
CA VAL A 78 2.56 22.39 2.58
C VAL A 78 1.91 23.35 1.60
N GLU A 79 2.73 24.20 0.96
CA GLU A 79 2.29 25.18 -0.03
C GLU A 79 2.14 24.59 -1.45
N GLY A 80 2.17 23.27 -1.56
CA GLY A 80 1.91 22.53 -2.78
C GLY A 80 2.74 21.25 -2.87
N GLY A 81 2.25 20.32 -3.68
CA GLY A 81 2.87 19.02 -3.89
C GLY A 81 2.81 18.12 -2.65
N ARG A 82 3.70 17.14 -2.62
CA ARG A 82 3.83 16.17 -1.53
C ARG A 82 5.29 16.13 -1.10
N TRP A 83 5.52 16.07 0.19
CA TRP A 83 6.84 16.26 0.78
C TRP A 83 7.21 15.09 1.67
N GLU A 84 8.32 14.45 1.38
CA GLU A 84 8.94 13.47 2.27
C GLU A 84 9.73 14.21 3.35
N VAL A 85 9.53 13.81 4.61
CA VAL A 85 10.31 14.27 5.76
C VAL A 85 10.89 13.04 6.46
N CYS A 86 12.17 13.11 6.83
CA CYS A 86 12.91 11.96 7.36
C CYS A 86 13.67 12.30 8.64
N LEU A 87 13.84 11.28 9.50
CA LEU A 87 14.58 11.39 10.77
C LEU A 87 16.11 11.31 10.61
N GLU A 88 16.62 10.99 9.42
CA GLU A 88 18.06 10.93 9.14
C GLU A 88 18.42 11.76 7.90
N PRO A 89 19.71 12.13 7.74
CA PRO A 89 20.20 12.80 6.53
C PRO A 89 20.10 11.91 5.30
N ASP A 90 20.06 12.58 4.14
CA ASP A 90 19.98 11.98 2.80
C ASP A 90 18.70 11.16 2.56
N TYR A 91 17.58 11.59 3.17
CA TYR A 91 16.26 10.96 3.04
C TYR A 91 16.26 9.50 3.49
N ARG A 92 16.79 9.25 4.68
CA ARG A 92 16.93 7.91 5.27
C ARG A 92 16.24 7.78 6.62
N GLY A 93 16.26 6.57 7.15
CA GLY A 93 15.66 6.23 8.43
C GLY A 93 14.15 6.08 8.28
N SER A 94 13.40 6.55 9.27
CA SER A 94 11.95 6.66 9.14
C SER A 94 11.61 7.91 8.35
N CYS A 95 10.81 7.75 7.29
CA CYS A 95 10.35 8.83 6.42
C CYS A 95 8.83 8.83 6.26
N HIS A 96 8.23 10.02 6.15
CA HIS A 96 6.80 10.19 5.89
C HIS A 96 6.52 11.22 4.82
N VAL A 97 5.47 10.97 4.05
CA VAL A 97 5.01 11.90 3.03
C VAL A 97 3.82 12.68 3.55
N LEU A 98 3.92 14.00 3.40
CA LEU A 98 2.95 14.97 3.84
C LEU A 98 2.42 15.77 2.67
N ASP A 99 1.11 15.93 2.63
CA ASP A 99 0.37 16.67 1.61
C ASP A 99 -0.66 17.63 2.20
N GLU A 100 -0.65 17.78 3.53
CA GLU A 100 -1.51 18.70 4.28
C GLU A 100 -0.73 19.47 5.35
N ASP A 101 -1.32 20.57 5.82
CA ASP A 101 -0.76 21.38 6.90
C ASP A 101 -0.89 20.65 8.24
N LEU A 102 0.18 20.67 9.04
CA LEU A 102 0.21 20.12 10.39
C LEU A 102 0.43 21.25 11.40
N PRO A 103 -0.63 21.77 12.05
CA PRO A 103 -0.50 22.86 13.02
C PRO A 103 0.16 22.41 14.32
N ASN A 104 0.14 21.13 14.65
CA ASN A 104 0.70 20.64 15.91
C ASN A 104 1.18 19.20 15.74
N MET A 105 2.48 18.99 15.92
CA MET A 105 3.11 17.68 15.84
C MET A 105 3.46 17.09 17.22
N SER A 106 3.07 17.68 18.35
CA SER A 106 3.57 17.29 19.68
C SER A 106 3.35 15.81 20.04
N GLU A 107 2.30 15.18 19.52
CA GLU A 107 1.99 13.75 19.71
C GLU A 107 2.60 12.85 18.62
N TRP A 108 3.28 13.44 17.64
CA TRP A 108 3.81 12.77 16.46
C TRP A 108 5.27 12.40 16.68
N ALA A 109 5.67 11.20 16.25
CA ALA A 109 7.02 10.68 16.51
C ALA A 109 8.16 11.51 15.89
N PHE A 110 7.81 12.45 14.99
CA PHE A 110 8.70 13.32 14.22
C PHE A 110 8.88 14.71 14.84
N ASN A 111 8.12 15.04 15.89
CA ASN A 111 8.26 16.31 16.60
C ASN A 111 9.71 16.54 17.03
N ASP A 112 10.30 17.66 16.64
CA ASP A 112 11.67 18.06 16.98
C ASP A 112 12.73 17.00 16.59
N ARG A 113 12.50 16.26 15.50
CA ARG A 113 13.40 15.17 15.07
C ARG A 113 13.61 15.07 13.55
N ILE A 114 13.08 16.01 12.78
CA ILE A 114 13.23 16.01 11.32
C ILE A 114 14.64 16.48 10.96
N THR A 115 15.32 15.70 10.11
CA THR A 115 16.71 15.96 9.66
C THR A 115 16.84 16.17 8.15
N SER A 116 15.93 15.64 7.32
CA SER A 116 15.95 15.90 5.87
C SER A 116 14.55 15.95 5.26
N VAL A 117 14.39 16.71 4.17
CA VAL A 117 13.11 16.85 3.46
C VAL A 117 13.29 16.93 1.93
N ARG A 118 12.36 16.38 1.15
CA ARG A 118 12.34 16.56 -0.32
C ARG A 118 10.93 16.47 -0.91
N PRO A 119 10.69 17.02 -2.10
CA PRO A 119 9.46 16.76 -2.84
C PRO A 119 9.37 15.29 -3.30
N VAL A 120 8.14 14.78 -3.40
CA VAL A 120 7.83 13.42 -3.88
C VAL A 120 7.05 13.48 -5.20
N SER A 121 7.46 12.71 -6.20
CA SER A 121 6.82 12.65 -7.52
C SER A 121 6.45 11.23 -7.94
N PHE A 122 5.22 10.83 -7.60
CA PHE A 122 4.63 9.57 -8.06
C PHE A 122 4.37 9.50 -9.58
N ARG A 123 4.74 10.53 -10.35
CA ARG A 123 4.61 10.61 -11.80
C ARG A 123 5.99 10.59 -12.45
N GLY A 124 6.13 9.83 -13.54
CA GLY A 124 7.35 9.80 -14.35
C GLY A 124 8.11 8.47 -14.28
N PRO A 125 9.28 8.39 -14.93
CA PRO A 125 10.10 7.17 -14.97
C PRO A 125 10.68 6.81 -13.59
N ASP A 126 10.99 7.81 -12.75
CA ASP A 126 11.55 7.63 -11.40
C ASP A 126 10.48 7.68 -10.30
N ARG A 127 9.26 7.19 -10.60
CA ARG A 127 8.12 7.22 -9.65
C ARG A 127 8.49 6.58 -8.30
N GLU A 128 8.25 7.29 -7.19
CA GLU A 128 8.36 6.69 -5.88
C GLU A 128 7.27 5.63 -5.69
N ALA A 129 7.60 4.51 -5.04
CA ALA A 129 6.58 3.58 -4.57
C ALA A 129 5.83 4.22 -3.40
N GLY A 130 4.51 4.11 -3.39
CA GLY A 130 3.73 4.73 -2.33
C GLY A 130 2.28 4.32 -2.28
N ILE A 131 1.73 4.45 -1.09
CA ILE A 131 0.35 4.18 -0.76
C ILE A 131 -0.19 5.33 0.10
N THR A 132 -1.43 5.74 -0.12
CA THR A 132 -2.12 6.69 0.75
C THR A 132 -3.30 6.01 1.42
N LEU A 133 -3.33 6.09 2.75
CA LEU A 133 -4.42 5.60 3.59
C LEU A 133 -5.35 6.78 3.90
N TYR A 134 -6.66 6.60 3.73
CA TYR A 134 -7.66 7.63 3.98
C TYR A 134 -8.60 7.25 5.10
N SER A 135 -8.95 8.20 5.97
CA SER A 135 -9.88 7.98 7.09
C SER A 135 -11.34 7.87 6.66
N GLY A 136 -11.67 8.22 5.42
CA GLY A 136 -12.99 8.13 4.81
C GLY A 136 -13.02 7.14 3.65
N PHE A 137 -14.23 6.85 3.16
CA PHE A 137 -14.42 6.10 1.92
C PHE A 137 -14.10 6.96 0.69
N ASP A 138 -13.90 6.32 -0.46
CA ASP A 138 -13.69 7.01 -1.74
C ASP A 138 -12.58 8.08 -1.69
N TYR A 139 -11.49 7.77 -0.97
CA TYR A 139 -10.27 8.60 -0.85
C TYR A 139 -10.52 9.97 -0.20
N SER A 140 -11.37 10.00 0.84
CA SER A 140 -11.76 11.22 1.54
C SER A 140 -11.31 11.28 2.99
N GLY A 141 -11.37 12.47 3.58
CA GLY A 141 -10.98 12.70 4.97
C GLY A 141 -9.46 12.88 5.14
N ARG A 142 -8.98 12.64 6.35
CA ARG A 142 -7.55 12.73 6.67
C ARG A 142 -6.78 11.67 5.91
N ALA A 143 -5.64 12.04 5.36
CA ALA A 143 -4.79 11.17 4.55
C ALA A 143 -3.46 10.92 5.26
N LEU A 144 -2.88 9.73 5.05
CA LEU A 144 -1.50 9.44 5.41
C LEU A 144 -0.84 8.78 4.20
N THR A 145 0.13 9.47 3.60
CA THR A 145 0.92 8.92 2.51
C THR A 145 2.19 8.26 3.05
N VAL A 146 2.43 7.03 2.63
CA VAL A 146 3.52 6.17 3.09
C VAL A 146 4.31 5.68 1.88
N ILE A 147 5.63 5.80 1.96
CA ILE A 147 6.58 5.36 0.91
C ILE A 147 7.62 4.35 1.44
N ASP A 148 7.77 4.28 2.77
CA ASP A 148 8.58 3.29 3.47
C ASP A 148 7.74 2.36 4.37
N PRO A 149 8.28 1.21 4.81
CA PRO A 149 7.60 0.36 5.78
C PRO A 149 7.26 1.10 7.09
N VAL A 150 6.03 0.94 7.57
CA VAL A 150 5.57 1.41 8.87
C VAL A 150 5.05 0.22 9.67
N ASP A 151 5.79 -0.15 10.71
CA ASP A 151 5.54 -1.29 11.61
C ASP A 151 4.39 -1.02 12.61
N ASN A 152 4.10 0.24 12.93
CA ASN A 152 2.99 0.62 13.79
C ASN A 152 2.46 2.02 13.47
N LEU A 153 1.24 2.08 12.92
CA LEU A 153 0.56 3.31 12.50
C LEU A 153 0.14 4.21 13.67
N SER A 154 0.16 3.72 14.91
CA SER A 154 -0.04 4.56 16.11
C SER A 154 1.02 5.65 16.21
N ARG A 155 2.26 5.38 15.74
CA ARG A 155 3.34 6.38 15.68
C ARG A 155 3.04 7.53 14.72
N MET A 156 2.07 7.32 13.81
CA MET A 156 1.59 8.31 12.85
C MET A 156 0.22 8.89 13.22
N SER A 157 -0.32 8.55 14.40
CA SER A 157 -1.69 8.91 14.80
C SER A 157 -2.76 8.46 13.78
N PHE A 158 -2.51 7.35 13.08
CA PHE A 158 -3.36 6.80 12.01
C PHE A 158 -3.73 5.31 12.23
N ASN A 159 -3.48 4.78 13.43
CA ASN A 159 -3.85 3.40 13.76
C ASN A 159 -5.34 3.18 13.60
N ASP A 160 -5.75 2.03 13.05
CA ASP A 160 -7.16 1.63 12.93
C ASP A 160 -8.06 2.72 12.31
N THR A 161 -7.47 3.58 11.48
CA THR A 161 -8.16 4.76 10.93
C THR A 161 -8.58 4.54 9.49
N ALA A 162 -7.80 3.78 8.72
CA ALA A 162 -7.96 3.65 7.28
C ALA A 162 -9.30 3.00 6.87
N ARG A 163 -9.97 3.59 5.87
CA ARG A 163 -11.26 3.13 5.30
C ARG A 163 -11.23 3.03 3.78
N SER A 164 -10.33 3.76 3.13
CA SER A 164 -9.98 3.60 1.71
C SER A 164 -8.48 3.80 1.50
N ILE A 165 -7.98 3.33 0.36
CA ILE A 165 -6.54 3.30 0.04
C ILE A 165 -6.33 3.69 -1.42
N GLU A 166 -5.53 4.71 -1.68
CA GLU A 166 -5.04 5.01 -3.03
C GLU A 166 -3.63 4.44 -3.21
N LEU A 167 -3.42 3.67 -4.30
CA LEU A 167 -2.11 3.13 -4.65
C LEU A 167 -1.46 4.02 -5.71
N HIS A 168 -0.30 4.59 -5.41
CA HIS A 168 0.44 5.45 -6.34
C HIS A 168 1.36 4.63 -7.25
N ALA A 169 2.18 3.78 -6.63
CA ALA A 169 3.06 2.87 -7.36
C ALA A 169 3.55 1.72 -6.46
N GLY A 170 4.02 0.67 -7.12
CA GLY A 170 4.42 -0.57 -6.45
C GLY A 170 3.21 -1.42 -6.07
N VAL A 171 3.46 -2.38 -5.21
CA VAL A 171 2.45 -3.20 -4.54
C VAL A 171 2.72 -3.08 -3.06
N TRP A 172 1.67 -3.09 -2.24
CA TRP A 172 1.80 -2.90 -0.80
C TRP A 172 1.15 -4.03 -0.04
N THR A 173 1.66 -4.37 1.13
CA THR A 173 1.02 -5.28 2.08
C THR A 173 0.54 -4.48 3.28
N VAL A 174 -0.72 -4.62 3.63
CA VAL A 174 -1.33 -4.00 4.81
C VAL A 174 -1.77 -5.07 5.79
N CYS A 175 -1.54 -4.86 7.07
CA CYS A 175 -1.75 -5.86 8.12
C CYS A 175 -2.55 -5.26 9.28
N VAL A 176 -3.37 -6.11 9.92
CA VAL A 176 -4.24 -5.67 11.02
C VAL A 176 -3.53 -5.53 12.36
N ASP A 177 -2.41 -6.22 12.54
CA ASP A 177 -1.55 -6.08 13.72
C ASP A 177 -0.27 -5.32 13.37
N ASP A 178 0.47 -4.92 14.40
CA ASP A 178 1.79 -4.31 14.29
C ASP A 178 2.86 -5.32 13.82
N ASP A 179 4.03 -4.80 13.42
CA ASP A 179 5.16 -5.59 12.93
C ASP A 179 4.80 -6.49 11.74
N TYR A 180 3.83 -6.08 10.93
CA TYR A 180 3.37 -6.80 9.74
C TYR A 180 2.80 -8.19 10.07
N ARG A 181 2.06 -8.29 11.17
CA ARG A 181 1.46 -9.54 11.69
C ARG A 181 -0.06 -9.59 11.50
N GLY A 182 -0.63 -10.74 11.86
CA GLY A 182 -2.07 -10.97 11.80
C GLY A 182 -2.59 -11.18 10.38
N GLY A 183 -3.84 -10.77 10.17
CA GLY A 183 -4.47 -10.79 8.84
C GLY A 183 -3.87 -9.72 7.92
N CYS A 184 -3.04 -10.14 6.97
CA CYS A 184 -2.45 -9.27 5.97
C CYS A 184 -3.12 -9.40 4.59
N ARG A 185 -3.13 -8.31 3.81
CA ARG A 185 -3.61 -8.27 2.43
C ARG A 185 -2.67 -7.50 1.54
N THR A 186 -2.48 -8.01 0.33
CA THR A 186 -1.76 -7.32 -0.74
C THR A 186 -2.69 -6.35 -1.46
N ILE A 187 -2.24 -5.11 -1.62
CA ILE A 187 -2.89 -4.01 -2.33
C ILE A 187 -2.10 -3.75 -3.61
N ASP A 188 -2.67 -4.20 -4.73
CA ASP A 188 -2.13 -4.06 -6.08
C ASP A 188 -2.91 -3.04 -6.94
N ARG A 189 -3.96 -2.46 -6.37
CA ARG A 189 -4.79 -1.39 -6.94
C ARG A 189 -5.44 -0.58 -5.82
N SER A 190 -5.87 0.65 -6.14
CA SER A 190 -6.63 1.49 -5.21
C SER A 190 -7.94 0.81 -4.78
N VAL A 191 -8.29 0.98 -3.50
CA VAL A 191 -9.46 0.39 -2.85
C VAL A 191 -10.30 1.51 -2.24
N SER A 192 -11.48 1.77 -2.80
CA SER A 192 -12.35 2.86 -2.32
C SER A 192 -13.17 2.51 -1.07
N ASP A 193 -13.29 1.23 -0.72
CA ASP A 193 -14.03 0.74 0.47
C ASP A 193 -13.38 -0.52 1.05
N LEU A 194 -12.69 -0.37 2.18
CA LEU A 194 -11.96 -1.45 2.86
C LEU A 194 -12.86 -2.48 3.56
N ARG A 195 -14.16 -2.22 3.70
CA ARG A 195 -15.10 -3.23 4.26
C ARG A 195 -15.14 -4.49 3.40
N ARG A 196 -14.96 -4.33 2.09
CA ARG A 196 -14.88 -5.42 1.10
C ARG A 196 -13.74 -6.40 1.38
N PHE A 197 -12.73 -5.96 2.13
CA PHE A 197 -11.55 -6.75 2.50
C PHE A 197 -11.48 -7.06 4.00
N ARG A 198 -12.50 -6.67 4.78
CA ARG A 198 -12.52 -6.75 6.26
C ARG A 198 -11.36 -5.99 6.93
N LEU A 199 -10.92 -4.89 6.30
CA LEU A 199 -9.82 -4.04 6.75
C LEU A 199 -10.26 -2.64 7.23
N ASP A 200 -11.56 -2.31 7.12
CA ASP A 200 -12.11 -1.00 7.57
C ASP A 200 -11.78 -0.76 9.04
N GLN A 201 -11.03 0.31 9.32
CA GLN A 201 -10.63 0.73 10.67
C GLN A 201 -9.88 -0.35 11.46
N ARG A 202 -9.02 -1.12 10.79
CA ARG A 202 -8.29 -2.23 11.42
C ARG A 202 -6.82 -2.31 11.03
N ILE A 203 -6.33 -1.43 10.16
CA ILE A 203 -4.96 -1.52 9.66
C ILE A 203 -4.02 -0.88 10.69
N THR A 204 -2.99 -1.63 11.09
CA THR A 204 -2.00 -1.23 12.10
C THR A 204 -0.58 -1.16 11.53
N SER A 205 -0.26 -1.89 10.46
CA SER A 205 1.06 -1.81 9.81
C SER A 205 0.99 -1.97 8.29
N VAL A 206 1.93 -1.34 7.58
CA VAL A 206 1.99 -1.32 6.11
C VAL A 206 3.42 -1.40 5.61
N ARG A 207 3.67 -2.14 4.52
CA ARG A 207 4.99 -2.19 3.88
C ARG A 207 4.89 -2.40 2.37
N PRO A 208 5.91 -2.02 1.60
CA PRO A 208 6.02 -2.48 0.21
C PRO A 208 5.93 -4.01 0.16
N GLY A 209 5.05 -4.53 -0.69
CA GLY A 209 5.02 -5.93 -1.07
C GLY A 209 5.95 -6.16 -2.26
N ARG A 210 6.61 -7.31 -2.34
CA ARG A 210 7.26 -7.70 -3.60
C ARG A 210 6.20 -8.34 -4.51
N LEU A 211 6.18 -7.94 -5.79
CA LEU A 211 5.39 -8.59 -6.84
C LEU A 211 5.73 -10.10 -6.95
N ASP A 212 6.94 -10.48 -6.55
CA ASP A 212 7.44 -11.85 -6.49
C ASP A 212 7.62 -12.37 -5.04
N GLU A 213 7.09 -11.70 -4.01
CA GLU A 213 7.12 -12.30 -2.66
C GLU A 213 6.07 -13.41 -2.62
N PRO A 214 6.45 -14.69 -2.47
CA PRO A 214 5.49 -15.65 -1.97
C PRO A 214 4.94 -15.09 -0.66
N ALA A 215 3.62 -15.21 -0.45
CA ALA A 215 2.97 -14.84 0.81
C ALA A 215 3.89 -15.27 1.96
N PRO A 216 4.15 -14.40 2.97
CA PRO A 216 5.03 -14.77 4.06
C PRO A 216 4.53 -16.11 4.61
N PRO A 217 5.42 -17.10 4.80
CA PRO A 217 5.00 -18.37 5.37
C PRO A 217 4.26 -18.03 6.67
N PRO A 218 3.12 -18.71 6.94
CA PRO A 218 2.31 -18.41 8.11
C PRO A 218 3.26 -18.43 9.29
N GLN A 219 3.32 -17.31 10.01
CA GLN A 219 4.28 -17.16 11.10
C GLN A 219 4.07 -18.35 12.03
N ARG A 220 5.11 -19.18 12.17
CA ARG A 220 5.03 -20.35 13.05
C ARG A 220 4.54 -19.83 14.41
N PRO A 221 3.46 -20.40 14.96
CA PRO A 221 3.14 -20.16 16.34
C PRO A 221 4.39 -20.47 17.18
N PRO A 222 4.64 -19.72 18.27
CA PRO A 222 5.82 -19.92 19.09
C PRO A 222 5.94 -21.41 19.42
N HIS A 223 7.12 -21.98 19.17
CA HIS A 223 7.43 -23.41 19.23
C HIS A 223 6.69 -24.12 20.37
N HIS A 224 5.48 -24.60 20.08
CA HIS A 224 4.90 -25.70 20.81
C HIS A 224 5.52 -26.95 20.19
N GLN A 225 6.05 -27.81 21.06
CA GLN A 225 6.38 -29.18 20.73
C GLN A 225 5.30 -29.79 19.82
N PRO A 226 5.65 -30.73 18.92
CA PRO A 226 4.67 -31.40 18.07
C PRO A 226 3.77 -32.28 18.94
N GLY A 227 2.78 -31.63 19.54
CA GLY A 227 1.63 -32.18 20.19
C GLY A 227 0.44 -31.93 19.28
N TYR A 228 -0.27 -33.02 19.00
CA TYR A 228 -1.61 -33.10 18.44
C TYR A 228 -2.41 -31.77 18.51
N PRO A 229 -2.92 -31.20 17.40
CA PRO A 229 -4.08 -30.35 17.52
C PRO A 229 -5.20 -31.25 18.06
N GLY A 230 -5.68 -30.98 19.27
CA GLY A 230 -6.78 -31.74 19.87
C GLY A 230 -8.03 -31.72 18.97
N THR A 231 -9.07 -32.44 19.40
CA THR A 231 -10.41 -32.34 18.81
C THR A 231 -10.91 -30.89 18.97
N GLY A 232 -10.78 -30.08 17.92
CA GLY A 232 -11.25 -28.70 17.87
C GLY A 232 -12.16 -28.57 16.66
N GLY A 233 -13.34 -27.97 16.86
CA GLY A 233 -14.34 -27.79 15.82
C GLY A 233 -13.88 -26.83 14.74
N LEU A 234 -14.46 -26.96 13.55
CA LEU A 234 -14.30 -25.97 12.49
C LEU A 234 -15.11 -24.70 12.84
N GLU A 235 -14.42 -23.62 13.20
CA GLU A 235 -15.03 -22.35 13.66
C GLU A 235 -14.96 -21.24 12.59
N GLY A 236 -15.72 -20.15 12.78
CA GLY A 236 -15.62 -18.95 11.94
C GLY A 236 -16.45 -18.95 10.64
N GLY A 237 -17.36 -19.90 10.47
CA GLY A 237 -18.26 -19.97 9.31
C GLY A 237 -19.33 -18.86 9.28
N VAL A 238 -19.64 -18.36 8.09
CA VAL A 238 -20.75 -17.43 7.85
C VAL A 238 -22.02 -18.23 7.56
N ALA A 239 -22.99 -18.16 8.48
CA ALA A 239 -24.26 -18.87 8.33
C ALA A 239 -25.19 -18.19 7.32
N GLY A 240 -25.68 -18.96 6.37
CA GLY A 240 -26.81 -18.64 5.48
C GLY A 240 -28.06 -19.44 5.86
N PRO A 241 -29.15 -19.33 5.07
CA PRO A 241 -30.44 -19.94 5.42
C PRO A 241 -30.46 -21.47 5.53
N ASN A 242 -29.62 -22.17 4.75
CA ASN A 242 -29.53 -23.64 4.73
C ASN A 242 -28.08 -24.13 4.62
N THR A 243 -27.11 -23.23 4.71
CA THR A 243 -25.71 -23.50 4.40
C THR A 243 -24.82 -22.69 5.31
N VAL A 244 -23.60 -23.16 5.57
CA VAL A 244 -22.55 -22.37 6.23
C VAL A 244 -21.34 -22.33 5.33
N PHE A 245 -20.80 -21.12 5.14
CA PHE A 245 -19.62 -20.90 4.31
C PHE A 245 -18.39 -20.65 5.17
N PHE A 246 -17.32 -21.40 4.92
CA PHE A 246 -16.02 -21.24 5.56
C PHE A 246 -15.02 -20.77 4.51
N ALA A 247 -14.48 -19.57 4.71
CA ALA A 247 -13.36 -19.07 3.93
C ALA A 247 -12.06 -19.53 4.59
N VAL A 248 -11.29 -20.36 3.88
CA VAL A 248 -10.08 -21.04 4.32
C VAL A 248 -10.35 -21.83 5.60
N PRO A 249 -11.05 -22.98 5.52
CA PRO A 249 -11.37 -23.78 6.69
C PRO A 249 -10.10 -24.22 7.42
N GLU A 250 -10.04 -23.93 8.72
CA GLU A 250 -8.91 -24.22 9.59
C GLU A 250 -9.37 -24.96 10.86
N VAL A 251 -8.52 -25.85 11.37
CA VAL A 251 -8.70 -26.48 12.68
C VAL A 251 -7.50 -26.14 13.55
N ASN A 252 -7.75 -25.48 14.68
CA ASN A 252 -6.73 -25.01 15.62
C ASN A 252 -5.61 -24.19 14.94
N GLY A 253 -5.97 -23.37 13.95
CA GLY A 253 -5.04 -22.53 13.17
C GLY A 253 -4.27 -23.26 12.07
N TYR A 254 -4.64 -24.51 11.74
CA TYR A 254 -4.06 -25.25 10.62
C TYR A 254 -5.05 -25.35 9.45
N PRO A 255 -4.66 -24.94 8.23
CA PRO A 255 -5.49 -25.09 7.04
C PRO A 255 -5.73 -26.57 6.71
N LEU A 256 -6.96 -26.87 6.31
CA LEU A 256 -7.35 -28.24 5.97
C LEU A 256 -6.82 -28.65 4.60
N ALA A 257 -6.18 -29.81 4.54
CA ALA A 257 -5.70 -30.42 3.32
C ALA A 257 -6.87 -30.96 2.50
N ALA A 258 -6.88 -30.68 1.20
CA ALA A 258 -7.80 -31.35 0.29
C ALA A 258 -7.43 -32.83 0.11
N CYS A 259 -6.15 -33.20 0.28
CA CYS A 259 -5.68 -34.57 0.10
C CYS A 259 -4.57 -34.94 1.08
N LEU A 260 -4.58 -36.19 1.55
CA LEU A 260 -3.53 -36.72 2.41
C LEU A 260 -2.17 -36.84 1.68
N PHE A 261 -2.20 -37.11 0.37
CA PHE A 261 -1.02 -37.29 -0.49
C PHE A 261 -1.08 -36.34 -1.71
N GLU A 262 -0.04 -36.34 -2.55
CA GLU A 262 0.17 -35.37 -3.64
C GLU A 262 -0.97 -35.28 -4.68
N SER A 263 -1.81 -36.31 -4.85
CA SER A 263 -3.07 -36.23 -5.63
C SER A 263 -3.95 -37.48 -5.46
N GLY A 264 -5.25 -37.34 -5.72
CA GLY A 264 -6.23 -38.44 -5.78
C GLY A 264 -7.62 -37.96 -6.25
N TYR A 265 -8.33 -38.76 -7.05
CA TYR A 265 -9.60 -38.36 -7.69
C TYR A 265 -10.79 -38.15 -6.73
N ARG A 266 -10.66 -38.48 -5.44
CA ARG A 266 -11.75 -38.43 -4.45
C ARG A 266 -11.41 -37.73 -3.13
N CYS A 267 -10.13 -37.41 -2.89
CA CYS A 267 -9.71 -36.92 -1.58
C CYS A 267 -10.27 -35.54 -1.24
N GLY A 268 -10.42 -34.65 -2.22
CA GLY A 268 -10.97 -33.30 -1.98
C GLY A 268 -12.39 -33.32 -1.42
N GLN A 269 -13.27 -34.15 -1.98
CA GLN A 269 -14.65 -34.28 -1.51
C GLN A 269 -14.70 -34.95 -0.13
N GLU A 270 -13.91 -35.99 0.10
CA GLU A 270 -13.83 -36.68 1.39
C GLU A 270 -13.33 -35.75 2.51
N ALA A 271 -12.31 -34.93 2.22
CA ALA A 271 -11.80 -33.93 3.14
C ALA A 271 -12.83 -32.83 3.44
N ALA A 272 -13.51 -32.32 2.40
CA ALA A 272 -14.52 -31.30 2.52
C ALA A 272 -15.75 -31.79 3.32
N ASP A 273 -16.19 -33.03 3.09
CA ASP A 273 -17.30 -33.64 3.82
C ASP A 273 -16.94 -33.87 5.30
N ALA A 274 -15.73 -34.34 5.59
CA ALA A 274 -15.23 -34.48 6.95
C ALA A 274 -15.15 -33.12 7.68
N ALA A 275 -14.72 -32.07 6.99
CA ALA A 275 -14.67 -30.71 7.54
C ALA A 275 -16.07 -30.19 7.90
N CYS A 276 -17.07 -30.42 7.04
CA CYS A 276 -18.44 -30.07 7.35
C CYS A 276 -18.98 -30.88 8.55
N ALA A 277 -18.67 -32.16 8.64
CA ALA A 277 -19.08 -33.00 9.77
C ALA A 277 -18.52 -32.48 11.11
N GLU A 278 -17.28 -31.99 11.11
CA GLU A 278 -16.64 -31.43 12.31
C GLU A 278 -17.27 -30.09 12.75
N ALA A 279 -17.86 -29.34 11.82
CA ALA A 279 -18.71 -28.18 12.12
C ALA A 279 -20.13 -28.56 12.58
N GLY A 280 -20.45 -29.85 12.69
CA GLY A 280 -21.81 -30.33 12.96
C GLY A 280 -22.77 -30.16 11.78
N LEU A 281 -22.25 -30.08 10.56
CA LEU A 281 -23.00 -29.88 9.32
C LEU A 281 -23.01 -31.18 8.50
N ARG A 282 -23.97 -31.33 7.57
CA ARG A 282 -24.22 -32.62 6.92
C ARG A 282 -23.13 -33.06 5.95
N ARG A 283 -22.77 -32.19 4.99
CA ARG A 283 -21.79 -32.48 3.92
C ARG A 283 -21.39 -31.20 3.19
N ALA A 284 -20.29 -31.27 2.46
CA ALA A 284 -19.89 -30.24 1.52
C ALA A 284 -20.79 -30.29 0.28
N ILE A 285 -21.31 -29.13 -0.10
CA ILE A 285 -22.04 -28.93 -1.37
C ILE A 285 -21.16 -28.25 -2.41
N HIS A 286 -20.14 -27.53 -1.96
CA HIS A 286 -19.12 -26.94 -2.82
C HIS A 286 -17.82 -26.84 -2.05
N PHE A 287 -16.70 -27.09 -2.73
CA PHE A 287 -15.40 -26.70 -2.23
C PHE A 287 -14.46 -26.27 -3.35
N SER A 288 -13.52 -25.38 -3.02
CA SER A 288 -12.37 -25.01 -3.85
C SER A 288 -11.08 -25.48 -3.19
N THR A 289 -10.06 -25.72 -4.01
CA THR A 289 -8.72 -26.09 -3.56
C THR A 289 -7.69 -25.16 -4.17
N GLU A 290 -6.70 -24.75 -3.38
CA GLU A 290 -5.56 -24.00 -3.88
C GLU A 290 -4.25 -24.60 -3.38
N HIS A 291 -3.19 -24.38 -4.14
CA HIS A 291 -1.85 -24.83 -3.77
C HIS A 291 -1.35 -24.06 -2.55
N ALA A 292 -1.00 -24.78 -1.49
CA ALA A 292 -0.67 -24.22 -0.18
C ALA A 292 0.74 -23.60 -0.10
N GLY A 293 1.48 -23.49 -1.21
CA GLY A 293 2.74 -22.73 -1.27
C GLY A 293 3.83 -23.17 -0.27
N GLY A 294 3.79 -24.40 0.23
CA GLY A 294 4.71 -24.92 1.25
C GLY A 294 4.22 -24.82 2.71
N GLN A 295 2.99 -24.32 2.94
CA GLN A 295 2.34 -24.38 4.25
C GLN A 295 2.05 -25.84 4.66
N PRO A 296 2.26 -26.22 5.94
CA PRO A 296 1.86 -27.54 6.43
C PRO A 296 0.34 -27.63 6.49
N LEU A 297 -0.24 -28.53 5.69
CA LEU A 297 -1.67 -28.79 5.67
C LEU A 297 -2.05 -29.92 6.63
N TRP A 298 -3.26 -29.85 7.20
CA TRP A 298 -3.80 -30.88 8.08
C TRP A 298 -4.88 -31.71 7.39
N TYR A 299 -4.68 -33.02 7.29
CA TYR A 299 -5.73 -33.90 6.76
C TYR A 299 -6.65 -34.34 7.89
N LEU A 300 -7.88 -33.82 7.87
CA LEU A 300 -8.82 -33.96 8.97
C LEU A 300 -9.27 -35.41 9.19
N ALA A 301 -9.52 -36.16 8.12
CA ALA A 301 -10.08 -37.51 8.22
C ALA A 301 -9.17 -38.50 8.96
N ASP A 302 -7.85 -38.37 8.81
CA ASP A 302 -6.87 -39.21 9.53
C ASP A 302 -6.17 -38.46 10.68
N ALA A 303 -6.63 -37.24 11.00
CA ALA A 303 -6.07 -36.35 12.01
C ALA A 303 -4.53 -36.30 11.98
N ARG A 304 -3.96 -35.97 10.83
CA ARG A 304 -2.50 -36.00 10.62
C ARG A 304 -2.01 -34.93 9.65
N PRO A 305 -0.70 -34.59 9.69
CA PRO A 305 -0.10 -33.76 8.66
C PRO A 305 -0.27 -34.41 7.29
N ALA A 306 -0.78 -33.64 6.35
CA ALA A 306 -0.88 -34.05 4.96
C ALA A 306 0.47 -33.90 4.26
N ARG A 307 0.72 -34.81 3.31
CA ARG A 307 1.80 -34.67 2.32
C ARG A 307 1.31 -34.07 1.01
N GLY A 308 -0.02 -33.93 0.87
CA GLY A 308 -0.64 -33.20 -0.22
C GLY A 308 -0.25 -31.72 -0.17
N ARG A 309 -0.31 -31.07 -1.33
CA ARG A 309 0.08 -29.66 -1.47
C ARG A 309 -1.10 -28.72 -1.65
N ASP A 310 -2.31 -29.24 -1.79
CA ASP A 310 -3.51 -28.44 -2.04
C ASP A 310 -4.39 -28.41 -0.79
N GLY A 311 -4.74 -27.21 -0.34
CA GLY A 311 -5.61 -26.94 0.81
C GLY A 311 -7.00 -26.53 0.37
N LEU A 312 -7.99 -26.72 1.25
CA LEU A 312 -9.36 -26.23 1.05
C LEU A 312 -9.38 -24.71 1.28
N THR A 313 -10.04 -23.95 0.39
CA THR A 313 -10.09 -22.48 0.46
C THR A 313 -11.50 -21.90 0.50
N ASP A 314 -12.42 -22.45 -0.28
CA ASP A 314 -13.84 -22.13 -0.18
C ASP A 314 -14.55 -23.41 0.23
N LEU A 315 -15.23 -23.44 1.38
CA LEU A 315 -15.99 -24.61 1.80
C LEU A 315 -17.42 -24.19 2.12
N LEU A 316 -18.38 -24.74 1.37
CA LEU A 316 -19.79 -24.53 1.60
C LEU A 316 -20.43 -25.83 2.08
N CYS A 317 -20.92 -25.81 3.31
CA CYS A 317 -21.53 -26.95 3.97
C CYS A 317 -23.06 -26.81 4.01
N ALA A 318 -23.78 -27.91 3.83
CA ALA A 318 -25.22 -27.95 4.07
C ALA A 318 -25.52 -28.12 5.57
N GLN A 319 -26.44 -27.31 6.11
CA GLN A 319 -27.04 -27.54 7.43
C GLN A 319 -27.90 -28.80 7.43
#